data_AF-A0A536L8Y8-F1
#
_entry.id   AF-A0A536L8Y8-F1
#
_cell.length_a   1.000
_cell.length_b   1.000
_cell.length_c   1.000
_cell.angle_alpha   90.00
_cell.angle_beta   90.00
_cell.angle_gamma   90.00
#
_symmetry.space_group_name_H-M   'P 1'
#
loop_
_entity.id
_entity.type
_entity.pdbx_description
1 polymer ?
#
loop_
_entity_poly.entity_id
_entity_poly.type
_entity_poly.pdbx_seq_one_letter_code
_entity_poly.pdbx_strand_id
1 'polypeptide(L)'
;MTTAVIGIGNIGGTVARDLAAGGEHVVLSAGNVDDVKKLAAEIGSLATAAENNRDAVERADNVVVALWLDVMKVVIPEVADLLGGKLVIDTSNPISVGGDGKVSRTLPDGQSAGEVVSGLLPRGTKYAKAFGTLPAPLLAASAHREPKPAVLFYTTDDVAAAGEVERLIRIAGFDAVKAGGVRDSLRIEVGGDLHAFGGLNGRLVDKEEGASLVALSKV
;
A
#
# COMPACT_ATOMS: atom_id res chain seq x y z
N MET A 1 -6.59 -14.24 -6.55
CA MET A 1 -6.33 -14.63 -5.15
C MET A 1 -7.31 -13.83 -4.30
N THR A 2 -7.23 -13.95 -2.98
CA THR A 2 -8.00 -13.08 -2.07
C THR A 2 -7.04 -12.15 -1.34
N THR A 3 -7.35 -10.85 -1.35
CA THR A 3 -6.55 -9.83 -0.66
C THR A 3 -7.38 -9.17 0.43
N ALA A 4 -6.89 -9.22 1.67
CA ALA A 4 -7.46 -8.46 2.77
C ALA A 4 -7.05 -6.99 2.63
N VAL A 5 -7.98 -6.07 2.82
CA VAL A 5 -7.70 -4.64 2.92
C VAL A 5 -8.12 -4.15 4.30
N ILE A 6 -7.13 -3.91 5.15
CA ILE A 6 -7.32 -3.41 6.51
C ILE A 6 -7.21 -1.89 6.50
N GLY A 7 -8.31 -1.22 6.81
CA GLY A 7 -8.49 0.22 6.68
C GLY A 7 -9.11 0.58 5.33
N ILE A 8 -10.32 1.14 5.33
CA ILE A 8 -11.08 1.51 4.12
C ILE A 8 -11.16 3.03 3.89
N GLY A 9 -10.23 3.77 4.48
CA GLY A 9 -10.10 5.22 4.25
C GLY A 9 -9.69 5.54 2.80
N ASN A 10 -9.26 6.76 2.55
CA ASN A 10 -9.01 7.24 1.18
C ASN A 10 -8.06 6.34 0.36
N ILE A 11 -6.99 5.81 0.96
CA ILE A 11 -6.07 4.88 0.28
C ILE A 11 -6.69 3.48 0.18
N GLY A 12 -7.04 2.85 1.30
CA GLY A 12 -7.49 1.46 1.28
C GLY A 12 -8.80 1.25 0.52
N GLY A 13 -9.75 2.19 0.60
CA GLY A 13 -10.97 2.13 -0.20
C GLY A 13 -10.72 2.29 -1.70
N THR A 14 -9.70 3.07 -2.09
CA THR A 14 -9.27 3.18 -3.50
C THR A 14 -8.62 1.88 -3.95
N VAL A 15 -7.64 1.37 -3.19
CA VAL A 15 -6.96 0.10 -3.49
C VAL A 15 -7.96 -1.06 -3.58
N ALA A 16 -8.95 -1.13 -2.69
CA ALA A 16 -9.99 -2.15 -2.73
C ALA A 16 -10.81 -2.12 -4.03
N ARG A 17 -11.20 -0.92 -4.49
CA ARG A 17 -11.92 -0.75 -5.76
C ARG A 17 -11.06 -1.12 -6.95
N ASP A 18 -9.82 -0.65 -6.98
CA ASP A 18 -8.89 -0.90 -8.09
C ASP A 18 -8.56 -2.39 -8.20
N LEU A 19 -8.30 -3.06 -7.08
CA LEU A 19 -8.05 -4.51 -7.05
C LEU A 19 -9.26 -5.31 -7.55
N ALA A 20 -10.46 -4.96 -7.09
CA ALA A 20 -11.69 -5.61 -7.53
C ALA A 20 -11.99 -5.34 -9.01
N ALA A 21 -11.76 -4.12 -9.51
CA ALA A 21 -11.90 -3.78 -10.93
C ALA A 21 -10.95 -4.62 -11.81
N GLY A 22 -9.76 -4.95 -11.29
CA GLY A 22 -8.82 -5.89 -11.91
C GLY A 22 -9.13 -7.38 -11.71
N GLY A 23 -10.22 -7.72 -11.01
CA GLY A 23 -10.69 -9.10 -10.82
C GLY A 23 -10.19 -9.82 -9.56
N GLU A 24 -9.54 -9.14 -8.62
CA GLU A 24 -9.12 -9.74 -7.34
C GLU A 24 -10.29 -9.75 -6.34
N HIS A 25 -10.45 -10.85 -5.59
CA HIS A 25 -11.39 -10.87 -4.48
C HIS A 25 -10.81 -10.08 -3.29
N VAL A 26 -11.61 -9.20 -2.69
CA VAL A 26 -11.20 -8.40 -1.54
C VAL A 26 -12.04 -8.69 -0.30
N VAL A 27 -11.36 -8.79 0.84
CA VAL A 27 -12.00 -8.92 2.15
C VAL A 27 -11.67 -7.66 2.95
N LEU A 28 -12.69 -6.88 3.27
CA LEU A 28 -12.55 -5.54 3.80
C LEU A 28 -12.72 -5.53 5.32
N SER A 29 -11.82 -4.88 6.05
CA SER A 29 -11.95 -4.64 7.49
C SER A 29 -11.64 -3.18 7.83
N ALA A 30 -12.40 -2.59 8.74
CA ALA A 30 -12.12 -1.30 9.34
C ALA A 30 -12.90 -1.13 10.66
N GLY A 31 -12.62 -0.04 11.39
CA GLY A 31 -13.25 0.21 12.70
C GLY A 31 -14.76 0.45 12.66
N ASN A 32 -15.34 0.84 11.50
CA ASN A 32 -16.78 1.00 11.33
C ASN A 32 -17.34 -0.05 10.37
N VAL A 33 -18.05 -1.03 10.91
CA VAL A 33 -18.60 -2.16 10.14
C VAL A 33 -19.64 -1.72 9.09
N ASP A 34 -20.39 -0.65 9.33
CA ASP A 34 -21.41 -0.19 8.39
C ASP A 34 -20.77 0.44 7.14
N ASP A 35 -19.67 1.17 7.32
CA ASP A 35 -18.88 1.70 6.21
C ASP A 35 -18.24 0.57 5.39
N VAL A 36 -17.77 -0.49 6.06
CA VAL A 36 -17.20 -1.69 5.41
C VAL A 36 -18.26 -2.40 4.56
N LYS A 37 -19.46 -2.62 5.12
CA LYS A 37 -20.58 -3.24 4.40
C LYS A 37 -21.02 -2.39 3.21
N LYS A 38 -21.06 -1.06 3.38
CA LYS A 38 -21.40 -0.13 2.30
C LYS A 38 -20.39 -0.20 1.17
N LEU A 39 -19.09 -0.16 1.47
CA LEU A 39 -18.04 -0.27 0.45
C LEU A 39 -18.05 -1.64 -0.24
N ALA A 40 -18.25 -2.73 0.52
CA ALA A 40 -18.36 -4.06 -0.08
C ALA A 40 -19.56 -4.15 -1.04
N ALA A 41 -20.72 -3.59 -0.66
CA ALA A 41 -21.89 -3.54 -1.52
C ALA A 41 -21.68 -2.65 -2.77
N GLU A 42 -20.94 -1.55 -2.63
CA GLU A 42 -20.55 -0.67 -3.74
C GLU A 42 -19.67 -1.40 -4.77
N ILE A 43 -18.70 -2.19 -4.31
CA ILE A 43 -17.80 -2.97 -5.17
C ILE A 43 -18.51 -4.19 -5.78
N GLY A 44 -19.44 -4.81 -5.06
CA GLY A 44 -20.24 -5.93 -5.56
C GLY A 44 -19.62 -7.30 -5.27
N SER A 45 -19.77 -8.25 -6.20
CA SER A 45 -19.50 -9.68 -5.96
C SER A 45 -18.04 -10.03 -5.63
N LEU A 46 -17.10 -9.12 -5.91
CA LEU A 46 -15.69 -9.30 -5.61
C LEU A 46 -15.30 -8.80 -4.22
N ALA A 47 -16.18 -8.13 -3.48
CA ALA A 47 -15.89 -7.64 -2.14
C ALA A 47 -16.78 -8.27 -1.07
N THR A 48 -16.19 -8.53 0.08
CA THR A 48 -16.93 -8.96 1.27
C THR A 48 -16.48 -8.18 2.50
N ALA A 49 -17.41 -7.91 3.41
CA ALA A 49 -17.09 -7.34 4.72
C ALA A 49 -16.59 -8.43 5.66
N ALA A 50 -15.50 -8.17 6.37
CA ALA A 50 -15.05 -8.98 7.48
C ALA A 50 -15.68 -8.53 8.80
N GLU A 51 -15.73 -9.44 9.78
CA GLU A 51 -16.18 -9.10 11.13
C GLU A 51 -15.16 -8.24 11.88
N ASN A 52 -13.86 -8.49 11.64
CA ASN A 52 -12.74 -7.78 12.25
C ASN A 52 -11.45 -8.04 11.43
N ASN A 53 -10.33 -7.48 11.90
CA ASN A 53 -9.03 -7.62 11.23
C ASN A 53 -8.56 -9.07 11.11
N ARG A 54 -8.79 -9.90 12.13
CA ARG A 54 -8.38 -11.31 12.12
C ARG A 54 -9.18 -12.10 11.09
N ASP A 55 -10.52 -11.95 11.07
CA ASP A 55 -11.39 -12.57 10.05
C ASP A 55 -10.94 -12.22 8.63
N ALA A 56 -10.59 -10.94 8.38
CA ALA A 56 -10.08 -10.54 7.08
C ALA A 56 -8.78 -11.27 6.70
N VAL A 57 -7.82 -11.35 7.62
CA VAL A 57 -6.50 -11.97 7.38
C VAL A 57 -6.60 -13.49 7.22
N GLU A 58 -7.47 -14.15 7.97
CA GLU A 58 -7.71 -15.60 7.87
C GLU A 58 -8.22 -16.00 6.48
N ARG A 59 -9.04 -15.15 5.86
CA ARG A 59 -9.71 -15.42 4.58
C ARG A 59 -8.90 -14.99 3.35
N ALA A 60 -7.70 -14.43 3.52
CA ALA A 60 -6.93 -13.82 2.46
C ALA A 60 -5.52 -14.41 2.29
N ASP A 61 -4.99 -14.38 1.07
CA ASP A 61 -3.62 -14.77 0.73
C ASP A 61 -2.63 -13.62 0.98
N ASN A 62 -3.08 -12.40 0.70
CA ASN A 62 -2.33 -11.16 0.85
C ASN A 62 -3.05 -10.19 1.80
N VAL A 63 -2.32 -9.27 2.42
CA VAL A 63 -2.86 -8.27 3.34
C VAL A 63 -2.33 -6.88 2.98
N VAL A 64 -3.18 -6.02 2.46
CA VAL A 64 -2.93 -4.59 2.35
C VAL A 64 -3.31 -3.94 3.68
N VAL A 65 -2.33 -3.36 4.36
CA VAL A 65 -2.57 -2.57 5.57
C VAL A 65 -2.55 -1.10 5.15
N ALA A 66 -3.73 -0.48 5.14
CA ALA A 66 -3.95 0.90 4.70
C ALA A 66 -4.39 1.78 5.88
N LEU A 67 -3.55 1.79 6.92
CA LEU A 67 -3.77 2.51 8.18
C LEU A 67 -2.70 3.59 8.38
N TRP A 68 -2.95 4.52 9.30
CA TRP A 68 -1.90 5.40 9.80
C TRP A 68 -0.82 4.58 10.49
N LEU A 69 0.45 5.02 10.39
CA LEU A 69 1.59 4.28 10.94
C LEU A 69 1.42 3.93 12.42
N ASP A 70 0.92 4.84 13.24
CA ASP A 70 0.72 4.58 14.67
C ASP A 70 -0.39 3.55 14.95
N VAL A 71 -1.39 3.47 14.06
CA VAL A 71 -2.44 2.45 14.16
C VAL A 71 -1.90 1.09 13.69
N MET A 72 -1.03 1.05 12.68
CA MET A 72 -0.36 -0.19 12.26
C MET A 72 0.47 -0.81 13.39
N LYS A 73 1.12 0.00 14.23
CA LYS A 73 1.88 -0.47 15.40
C LYS A 73 1.03 -1.26 16.41
N VAL A 74 -0.29 -1.05 16.40
CA VAL A 74 -1.25 -1.76 17.25
C VAL A 74 -1.90 -2.94 16.51
N VAL A 75 -2.32 -2.73 15.26
CA VAL A 75 -3.07 -3.73 14.48
C VAL A 75 -2.19 -4.88 13.98
N ILE A 76 -0.94 -4.64 13.60
CA ILE A 76 -0.07 -5.71 13.12
C ILE A 76 0.18 -6.77 14.21
N PRO A 77 0.52 -6.40 15.46
CA PRO A 77 0.60 -7.37 16.56
C PRO A 77 -0.70 -8.16 16.81
N GLU A 78 -1.87 -7.53 16.62
CA GLU A 78 -3.19 -8.17 16.82
C GLU A 78 -3.41 -9.36 15.88
N VAL A 79 -2.84 -9.32 14.67
CA VAL A 79 -3.02 -10.35 13.62
C VAL A 79 -1.75 -11.14 13.34
N ALA A 80 -0.67 -10.92 14.10
CA ALA A 80 0.68 -11.40 13.78
C ALA A 80 0.74 -12.93 13.57
N ASP A 81 0.09 -13.70 14.42
CA ASP A 81 0.04 -15.17 14.34
C ASP A 81 -0.57 -15.70 13.03
N LEU A 82 -1.34 -14.87 12.32
CA LEU A 82 -1.97 -15.22 11.05
C LEU A 82 -1.14 -14.81 9.83
N LEU A 83 -0.04 -14.05 10.01
CA LEU A 83 0.71 -13.47 8.88
C LEU A 83 1.78 -14.41 8.29
N GLY A 84 2.04 -15.56 8.91
CA GLY A 84 3.06 -16.50 8.46
C GLY A 84 2.89 -16.90 6.98
N GLY A 85 3.91 -16.65 6.16
CA GLY A 85 3.91 -16.96 4.73
C GLY A 85 3.09 -16.02 3.84
N LYS A 86 2.23 -15.17 4.42
CA LYS A 86 1.43 -14.18 3.69
C LYS A 86 2.29 -12.99 3.28
N LEU A 87 1.86 -12.30 2.23
CA LEU A 87 2.41 -11.00 1.83
C LEU A 87 1.66 -9.87 2.53
N VAL A 88 2.38 -9.07 3.30
CA VAL A 88 1.91 -7.80 3.86
C VAL A 88 2.38 -6.65 3.00
N ILE A 89 1.43 -5.83 2.54
CA ILE A 89 1.65 -4.61 1.77
C ILE A 89 1.37 -3.42 2.68
N ASP A 90 2.43 -2.67 2.98
CA ASP A 90 2.38 -1.42 3.76
C ASP A 90 2.19 -0.22 2.83
N THR A 91 1.10 0.52 3.03
CA THR A 91 0.80 1.75 2.28
C THR A 91 1.12 3.03 3.06
N SER A 92 1.68 2.91 4.26
CA SER A 92 1.79 4.02 5.20
C SER A 92 2.83 5.06 4.76
N ASN A 93 2.59 6.28 5.20
CA ASN A 93 3.58 7.35 5.22
C ASN A 93 3.72 7.81 6.68
N PRO A 94 4.93 8.15 7.16
CA PRO A 94 5.14 8.60 8.53
C PRO A 94 4.75 10.07 8.65
N ILE A 95 3.46 10.36 8.51
CA ILE A 95 2.92 11.72 8.54
C ILE A 95 1.73 11.86 9.49
N SER A 96 1.53 13.08 9.96
CA SER A 96 0.33 13.53 10.67
C SER A 96 -0.19 14.82 10.02
N VAL A 97 -1.49 15.08 10.17
CA VAL A 97 -2.12 16.31 9.67
C VAL A 97 -2.60 17.12 10.87
N GLY A 98 -2.05 18.32 11.03
CA GLY A 98 -2.44 19.26 12.08
C GLY A 98 -3.85 19.83 11.85
N GLY A 99 -4.42 20.46 12.87
CA GLY A 99 -5.73 21.12 12.76
C GLY A 99 -5.76 22.29 11.77
N ASP A 100 -4.59 22.82 11.40
CA ASP A 100 -4.40 23.83 10.35
C ASP A 100 -4.22 23.21 8.95
N GLY A 101 -4.35 21.89 8.83
CA GLY A 101 -4.17 21.14 7.59
C GLY A 101 -2.71 20.90 7.20
N LYS A 102 -1.73 21.34 8.00
CA LYS A 102 -0.31 21.12 7.68
C LYS A 102 0.07 19.67 7.92
N VAL A 103 0.81 19.13 6.96
CA VAL A 103 1.41 17.80 7.06
C VAL A 103 2.77 17.91 7.74
N SER A 104 3.00 17.08 8.76
CA SER A 104 4.28 16.95 9.45
C SER A 104 4.72 15.49 9.49
N ARG A 105 6.04 15.25 9.50
CA ARG A 105 6.60 13.91 9.64
C ARG A 105 6.47 13.42 11.09
N THR A 106 6.14 12.15 11.30
CA THR A 106 5.96 11.53 12.64
C THR A 106 7.13 10.64 13.06
N LEU A 107 8.12 10.45 12.19
CA LEU A 107 9.37 9.75 12.48
C LEU A 107 10.57 10.71 12.38
N PRO A 108 11.67 10.43 13.10
CA PRO A 108 12.94 11.11 12.90
C PRO A 108 13.41 11.09 11.44
N ASP A 109 14.25 12.05 11.08
CA ASP A 109 14.91 12.09 9.80
C ASP A 109 15.74 10.81 9.58
N GLY A 110 15.68 10.27 8.36
CA GLY A 110 16.38 9.04 8.01
C GLY A 110 15.70 7.73 8.44
N GLN A 111 14.61 7.78 9.21
CA GLN A 111 13.83 6.58 9.56
C GLN A 111 12.57 6.46 8.69
N SER A 112 12.44 5.36 7.95
CA SER A 112 11.23 5.11 7.14
C SER A 112 10.11 4.44 7.92
N ALA A 113 8.86 4.68 7.53
CA ALA A 113 7.73 3.87 7.98
C ALA A 113 7.90 2.41 7.54
N GLY A 114 8.50 2.19 6.36
CA GLY A 114 8.74 0.84 5.86
C GLY A 114 9.64 -0.01 6.77
N GLU A 115 10.74 0.56 7.27
CA GLU A 115 11.62 -0.10 8.24
C GLU A 115 10.87 -0.37 9.56
N VAL A 116 10.12 0.60 10.07
CA VAL A 116 9.32 0.45 11.29
C VAL A 116 8.32 -0.70 11.16
N VAL A 117 7.54 -0.71 10.08
CA VAL A 117 6.50 -1.73 9.85
C VAL A 117 7.13 -3.11 9.65
N SER A 118 8.20 -3.21 8.87
CA SER A 118 8.90 -4.48 8.65
C SER A 118 9.40 -5.10 9.96
N GLY A 119 9.83 -4.28 10.93
CA GLY A 119 10.28 -4.73 12.24
C GLY A 119 9.17 -5.23 13.18
N LEU A 120 7.91 -4.96 12.86
CA LEU A 120 6.75 -5.46 13.61
C LEU A 120 6.31 -6.86 13.16
N LEU A 121 6.73 -7.27 11.97
CA LEU A 121 6.24 -8.51 11.36
C LEU A 121 6.93 -9.73 11.95
N PRO A 122 6.17 -10.83 12.16
CA PRO A 122 6.77 -12.06 12.61
C PRO A 122 7.68 -12.66 11.54
N ARG A 123 8.60 -13.53 11.97
CA ARG A 123 9.49 -14.25 11.06
C ARG A 123 8.67 -15.07 10.07
N GLY A 124 9.10 -15.06 8.80
CA GLY A 124 8.43 -15.81 7.73
C GLY A 124 7.26 -15.08 7.09
N THR A 125 6.90 -13.88 7.55
CA THR A 125 6.00 -12.97 6.83
C THR A 125 6.75 -12.31 5.68
N LYS A 126 6.15 -12.29 4.50
CA LYS A 126 6.67 -11.55 3.35
C LYS A 126 6.21 -10.11 3.44
N TYR A 127 7.06 -9.17 3.05
CA TYR A 127 6.79 -7.75 3.22
C TYR A 127 7.09 -6.94 1.97
N ALA A 128 6.23 -5.97 1.67
CA ALA A 128 6.53 -4.93 0.72
C ALA A 128 5.90 -3.60 1.13
N LYS A 129 6.53 -2.50 0.74
CA LYS A 129 5.92 -1.17 0.77
C LYS A 129 5.45 -0.79 -0.63
N ALA A 130 4.19 -0.43 -0.80
CA ALA A 130 3.60 -0.06 -2.09
C ALA A 130 2.32 0.77 -1.89
N PHE A 131 1.74 1.31 -2.96
CA PHE A 131 0.48 2.09 -2.95
C PHE A 131 0.50 3.39 -2.12
N GLY A 132 1.59 3.70 -1.42
CA GLY A 132 1.76 4.93 -0.63
C GLY A 132 2.41 6.09 -1.38
N THR A 133 2.81 5.90 -2.65
CA THR A 133 3.61 6.88 -3.41
C THR A 133 2.81 8.03 -4.01
N LEU A 134 1.50 7.83 -4.18
CA LEU A 134 0.55 8.82 -4.69
C LEU A 134 -0.42 9.22 -3.57
N PRO A 135 -0.77 10.51 -3.45
CA PRO A 135 -1.88 10.90 -2.58
C PRO A 135 -3.19 10.33 -3.11
N ALA A 136 -4.14 10.05 -2.21
CA ALA A 136 -5.35 9.32 -2.57
C ALA A 136 -6.15 9.87 -3.77
N PRO A 137 -6.35 11.21 -3.94
CA PRO A 137 -7.04 11.72 -5.13
C PRO A 137 -6.30 11.39 -6.43
N LEU A 138 -4.96 11.44 -6.40
CA LEU A 138 -4.15 11.11 -7.57
C LEU A 138 -4.12 9.61 -7.81
N LEU A 139 -4.04 8.79 -6.76
CA LEU A 139 -4.15 7.32 -6.87
C LEU A 139 -5.47 6.94 -7.57
N ALA A 140 -6.61 7.43 -7.05
CA ALA A 140 -7.94 7.11 -7.57
C ALA A 140 -8.15 7.57 -9.03
N ALA A 141 -7.53 8.68 -9.42
CA ALA A 141 -7.66 9.21 -10.78
C ALA A 141 -6.71 8.57 -11.81
N SER A 142 -5.75 7.75 -11.37
CA SER A 142 -4.63 7.31 -12.22
C SER A 142 -4.64 5.81 -12.55
N ALA A 143 -5.49 5.02 -11.90
CA ALA A 143 -5.66 3.61 -12.24
C ALA A 143 -6.13 3.46 -13.69
N HIS A 144 -5.60 2.46 -14.40
CA HIS A 144 -5.93 2.13 -15.79
C HIS A 144 -5.75 3.30 -16.79
N ARG A 145 -4.80 4.21 -16.52
CA ARG A 145 -4.47 5.32 -17.42
C ARG A 145 -3.95 4.81 -18.77
N GLU A 146 -4.50 5.35 -19.86
CA GLU A 146 -4.08 5.08 -21.24
C GLU A 146 -3.39 6.31 -21.87
N PRO A 147 -2.50 6.15 -22.88
CA PRO A 147 -2.03 4.89 -23.46
C PRO A 147 -0.92 4.21 -22.65
N LYS A 148 -0.46 4.85 -21.56
CA LYS A 148 0.61 4.36 -20.71
C LYS A 148 0.13 4.36 -19.26
N PRO A 149 0.07 3.20 -18.58
CA PRO A 149 -0.25 3.14 -17.17
C PRO A 149 0.65 4.05 -16.33
N ALA A 150 0.13 4.61 -15.24
CA ALA A 150 0.95 5.27 -14.24
C ALA A 150 1.74 4.21 -13.44
N VAL A 151 2.89 4.61 -12.91
CA VAL A 151 3.70 3.73 -12.06
C VAL A 151 3.31 3.86 -10.59
N LEU A 152 3.22 2.72 -9.92
CA LEU A 152 3.42 2.64 -8.47
C LEU A 152 4.79 2.02 -8.19
N PHE A 153 5.57 2.71 -7.38
CA PHE A 153 6.84 2.21 -6.90
C PHE A 153 6.63 1.29 -5.71
N TYR A 154 7.50 0.29 -5.56
CA TYR A 154 7.48 -0.59 -4.41
C TYR A 154 8.88 -0.92 -3.90
N THR A 155 9.01 -1.22 -2.61
CA THR A 155 10.24 -1.74 -2.00
C THR A 155 9.99 -3.09 -1.34
N THR A 156 10.96 -3.99 -1.45
CA THR A 156 10.93 -5.29 -0.75
C THR A 156 12.31 -5.96 -0.78
N ASP A 157 12.69 -6.57 0.33
CA ASP A 157 13.88 -7.44 0.42
C ASP A 157 13.55 -8.89 0.04
N ASP A 158 12.27 -9.24 -0.04
CA ASP A 158 11.81 -10.60 -0.31
C ASP A 158 11.63 -10.80 -1.83
N VAL A 159 12.54 -11.60 -2.41
CA VAL A 159 12.51 -11.92 -3.85
C VAL A 159 11.24 -12.72 -4.21
N ALA A 160 10.74 -13.55 -3.31
CA ALA A 160 9.52 -14.32 -3.53
C ALA A 160 8.24 -13.48 -3.38
N ALA A 161 8.32 -12.31 -2.71
CA ALA A 161 7.23 -11.34 -2.63
C ALA A 161 7.10 -10.48 -3.90
N ALA A 162 8.22 -10.13 -4.54
CA ALA A 162 8.27 -9.15 -5.62
C ALA A 162 7.26 -9.45 -6.75
N GLY A 163 7.20 -10.70 -7.21
CA GLY A 163 6.27 -11.09 -8.28
C GLY A 163 4.80 -10.87 -7.90
N GLU A 164 4.44 -11.13 -6.65
CA GLU A 164 3.06 -10.97 -6.17
C GLU A 164 2.69 -9.50 -5.93
N VAL A 165 3.62 -8.69 -5.42
CA VAL A 165 3.45 -7.23 -5.31
C VAL A 165 3.21 -6.62 -6.68
N GLU A 166 4.04 -7.00 -7.68
CA GLU A 166 3.88 -6.52 -9.04
C GLU A 166 2.56 -6.97 -9.68
N ARG A 167 2.11 -8.20 -9.39
CA ARG A 167 0.81 -8.70 -9.86
C ARG A 167 -0.32 -7.83 -9.30
N LEU A 168 -0.32 -7.56 -8.00
CA LEU A 168 -1.36 -6.75 -7.34
C LEU A 168 -1.37 -5.30 -7.85
N ILE A 169 -0.20 -4.69 -8.06
CA ILE A 169 -0.10 -3.35 -8.65
C ILE A 169 -0.68 -3.32 -10.08
N ARG A 170 -0.39 -4.34 -10.90
CA ARG A 170 -0.94 -4.45 -12.26
C ARG A 170 -2.44 -4.68 -12.29
N ILE A 171 -2.96 -5.50 -11.37
CA ILE A 171 -4.40 -5.71 -11.21
C ILE A 171 -5.09 -4.40 -10.82
N ALA A 172 -4.49 -3.62 -9.92
CA ALA A 172 -4.97 -2.28 -9.58
C ALA A 172 -4.84 -1.25 -10.73
N GLY A 173 -4.38 -1.65 -11.92
CA GLY A 173 -4.35 -0.79 -13.10
C GLY A 173 -3.09 0.07 -13.25
N PHE A 174 -1.98 -0.30 -12.59
CA PHE A 174 -0.71 0.44 -12.64
C PHE A 174 0.43 -0.41 -13.18
N ASP A 175 1.48 0.23 -13.67
CA ASP A 175 2.76 -0.45 -13.85
C ASP A 175 3.54 -0.50 -12.52
N ALA A 176 4.25 -1.59 -12.30
CA ALA A 176 5.05 -1.78 -11.09
C ALA A 176 6.54 -1.53 -11.37
N VAL A 177 7.19 -0.72 -10.53
CA VAL A 177 8.64 -0.48 -10.59
C VAL A 177 9.26 -0.67 -9.20
N LYS A 178 10.20 -1.60 -9.09
CA LYS A 178 10.92 -1.85 -7.84
C LYS A 178 11.92 -0.72 -7.56
N ALA A 179 11.73 -0.01 -6.45
CA ALA A 179 12.58 1.10 -6.02
C ALA A 179 13.76 0.68 -5.12
N GLY A 180 13.85 -0.60 -4.77
CA GLY A 180 14.93 -1.15 -3.95
C GLY A 180 14.44 -2.12 -2.88
N GLY A 181 15.23 -2.24 -1.82
CA GLY A 181 14.94 -3.01 -0.61
C GLY A 181 14.17 -2.19 0.43
N VAL A 182 13.86 -2.78 1.57
CA VAL A 182 13.07 -2.10 2.63
C VAL A 182 13.77 -0.82 3.12
N ARG A 183 15.11 -0.81 3.14
CA ARG A 183 15.91 0.38 3.49
C ARG A 183 15.73 1.56 2.53
N ASP A 184 15.28 1.31 1.30
CA ASP A 184 15.01 2.34 0.29
C ASP A 184 13.60 2.94 0.43
N SER A 185 12.82 2.56 1.44
CA SER A 185 11.42 2.99 1.61
C SER A 185 11.25 4.50 1.70
N LEU A 186 12.24 5.24 2.22
CA LEU A 186 12.22 6.71 2.25
C LEU A 186 12.01 7.33 0.86
N ARG A 187 12.51 6.69 -0.19
CA ARG A 187 12.40 7.17 -1.57
C ARG A 187 10.96 7.29 -2.04
N ILE A 188 10.10 6.39 -1.55
CA ILE A 188 8.70 6.25 -1.97
C ILE A 188 7.72 6.75 -0.91
N GLU A 189 8.21 7.34 0.18
CA GLU A 189 7.42 7.99 1.23
C GLU A 189 7.30 9.51 0.97
N VAL A 190 6.34 10.17 1.63
CA VAL A 190 6.19 11.64 1.57
C VAL A 190 7.54 12.33 1.83
N GLY A 191 7.96 13.16 0.86
CA GLY A 191 9.26 13.85 0.83
C GLY A 191 10.37 13.12 0.04
N GLY A 192 10.19 11.85 -0.30
CA GLY A 192 11.16 11.05 -1.07
C GLY A 192 11.26 11.43 -2.54
N ASP A 193 12.36 11.07 -3.19
CA ASP A 193 12.65 11.41 -4.60
C ASP A 193 11.65 10.80 -5.59
N LEU A 194 11.03 9.66 -5.24
CA LEU A 194 10.05 8.95 -6.05
C LEU A 194 8.61 9.18 -5.61
N HIS A 195 8.36 10.02 -4.60
CA HIS A 195 7.01 10.30 -4.12
C HIS A 195 6.40 11.55 -4.80
N ALA A 196 5.08 11.56 -5.00
CA ALA A 196 4.35 12.67 -5.62
C ALA A 196 4.54 14.02 -4.87
N PHE A 197 4.46 14.02 -3.54
CA PHE A 197 4.83 15.17 -2.68
C PHE A 197 6.33 15.25 -2.35
N GLY A 198 7.19 14.74 -3.23
CA GLY A 198 8.64 14.84 -3.12
C GLY A 198 9.23 15.09 -4.50
N GLY A 199 10.21 14.30 -4.92
CA GLY A 199 10.93 14.53 -6.18
C GLY A 199 10.08 14.49 -7.45
N LEU A 200 8.91 13.83 -7.43
CA LEU A 200 8.01 13.80 -8.60
C LEU A 200 7.16 15.06 -8.76
N ASN A 201 7.01 15.89 -7.71
CA ASN A 201 6.24 17.13 -7.75
C ASN A 201 4.82 16.99 -8.37
N GLY A 202 4.10 15.95 -7.96
CA GLY A 202 2.74 15.64 -8.41
C GLY A 202 2.64 14.98 -9.79
N ARG A 203 3.77 14.78 -10.48
CA ARG A 203 3.80 14.17 -11.81
C ARG A 203 3.61 12.66 -11.71
N LEU A 204 2.78 12.13 -12.60
CA LEU A 204 2.73 10.69 -12.88
C LEU A 204 3.81 10.33 -13.89
N VAL A 205 4.49 9.21 -13.66
CA VAL A 205 5.50 8.69 -14.58
C VAL A 205 5.02 7.39 -15.22
N ASP A 206 5.50 7.11 -16.43
CA ASP A 206 5.35 5.78 -17.03
C ASP A 206 6.49 4.84 -16.58
N LYS A 207 6.43 3.58 -17.02
CA LYS A 207 7.38 2.54 -16.62
C LYS A 207 8.83 2.85 -17.00
N GLU A 208 9.07 3.41 -18.18
CA GLU A 208 10.41 3.71 -18.68
C GLU A 208 11.02 4.86 -17.88
N GLU A 209 10.24 5.92 -17.68
CA GLU A 209 10.63 7.04 -16.82
C GLU A 209 10.87 6.58 -15.37
N GLY A 210 9.97 5.77 -14.81
CA GLY A 210 10.08 5.24 -13.45
C GLY A 210 11.33 4.38 -13.26
N ALA A 211 11.64 3.49 -14.21
CA ALA A 211 12.85 2.69 -14.18
C ALA A 211 14.12 3.56 -14.24
N SER A 212 14.10 4.61 -15.07
CA SER A 212 15.20 5.56 -15.20
C SER A 212 15.45 6.33 -13.89
N LEU A 213 14.40 6.80 -13.23
CA LEU A 213 14.49 7.48 -11.94
C LEU A 213 15.06 6.58 -10.83
N VAL A 214 14.70 5.30 -10.82
CA VAL A 214 15.28 4.34 -9.86
C VAL A 214 16.78 4.14 -10.09
N ALA A 215 17.23 4.12 -11.35
CA ALA A 215 18.63 3.92 -11.71
C ALA A 215 19.52 5.12 -11.38
N LEU A 216 19.01 6.36 -11.57
CA LEU A 216 19.78 7.59 -11.34
C LEU A 216 20.21 7.79 -9.88
N SER A 217 19.40 7.35 -8.92
CA SER A 217 19.71 7.51 -7.48
C SER A 217 20.72 6.48 -6.95
N LYS A 218 21.31 5.64 -7.81
CA LYS A 218 22.39 4.69 -7.47
C LYS A 218 23.80 5.22 -7.78
N VAL A 219 23.89 6.46 -8.25
CA VAL A 219 25.14 7.18 -8.59
C VAL A 219 25.39 8.27 -7.55
#